data_AF-A0A841PQ48-F1
#
_entry.id   AF-A0A841PQ48-F1
#
_cell.length_a   1.000
_cell.length_b   1.000
_cell.length_c   1.000
_cell.angle_alpha   90.00
_cell.angle_beta   90.00
_cell.angle_gamma   90.00
#
_symmetry.space_group_name_H-M   'P 1'
#
loop_
_entity.id
_entity.type
_entity.pdbx_description
1 polymer ?
#
loop_
_entity_poly.entity_id
_entity_poly.type
_entity_poly.pdbx_seq_one_letter_code
_entity_poly.pdbx_strand_id
1 'polypeptide(L)' 'MAKALTIAAPQHPVTSTAYEQECREMLVPHLEALLDKIEAAGWERRQAASALMYLAAKRLTPA' A
#
# COMPACT_ATOMS: atom_id res chain seq x y z
N MET A 1 16.11 1.97 14.55
CA MET A 1 14.75 1.75 15.08
C MET A 1 13.79 1.89 13.91
N ALA A 2 13.03 0.85 13.56
CA ALA A 2 12.01 0.98 12.52
C ALA A 2 10.91 1.88 13.06
N LYS A 3 10.79 3.10 12.53
CA LYS A 3 9.66 3.97 12.80
C LYS A 3 8.41 3.16 12.45
N ALA A 4 7.57 2.84 13.43
CA ALA A 4 6.32 2.15 13.17
C ALA A 4 5.55 3.02 12.17
N LEU A 5 5.38 2.51 10.95
CA LEU A 5 4.56 3.17 9.96
C LEU A 5 3.12 2.99 10.44
N THR A 6 2.56 4.03 11.02
CA THR A 6 1.18 4.04 11.52
C THR A 6 0.27 4.48 10.37
N ILE A 7 -0.81 3.74 10.15
CA ILE A 7 -1.87 4.14 9.22
C ILE A 7 -2.70 5.23 9.90
N ALA A 8 -2.66 6.45 9.37
CA ALA A 8 -3.45 7.56 9.89
C ALA A 8 -4.92 7.41 9.52
N ALA A 9 -5.82 7.92 10.37
CA ALA A 9 -7.24 7.98 10.06
C ALA A 9 -7.49 8.98 8.90
N PRO A 10 -8.46 8.73 8.02
CA PRO A 10 -8.85 9.68 6.98
C PRO A 10 -9.27 11.04 7.56
N GLN A 11 -8.93 12.14 6.88
CA GLN A 11 -9.34 13.48 7.30
C GLN A 11 -10.59 13.95 6.55
N HIS A 12 -10.86 13.37 5.37
CA HIS A 12 -12.05 13.64 4.57
C HIS A 12 -13.09 12.52 4.66
N PRO A 13 -14.37 12.82 4.38
CA PRO A 13 -15.39 11.78 4.24
C PRO A 13 -15.17 10.94 2.98
N VAL A 14 -15.60 9.68 3.00
CA VAL A 14 -15.45 8.72 1.89
C VAL A 14 -16.06 9.19 0.56
N THR A 15 -17.02 10.11 0.60
CA THR A 15 -17.66 10.70 -0.58
C THR A 15 -16.85 11.83 -1.22
N SER A 16 -15.81 12.32 -0.53
CA SER A 16 -14.93 13.37 -1.04
C SER A 16 -13.92 12.82 -2.04
N THR A 17 -13.67 13.56 -3.12
CA THR A 17 -12.57 13.26 -4.04
C THR A 17 -11.19 13.31 -3.36
N ALA A 18 -11.06 14.09 -2.28
CA ALA A 18 -9.83 14.17 -1.49
C ALA A 18 -9.54 12.89 -0.69
N TYR A 19 -10.57 12.10 -0.34
CA TYR A 19 -10.40 10.86 0.43
C TYR A 19 -9.50 9.85 -0.29
N GLU A 20 -9.68 9.72 -1.60
CA GLU A 20 -8.89 8.80 -2.41
C GLU A 20 -7.43 9.24 -2.48
N GLN A 21 -7.19 10.53 -2.70
CA GLN A 21 -5.84 11.09 -2.71
C GLN A 21 -5.14 10.92 -1.35
N GLU A 22 -5.82 11.22 -0.24
CA GLU A 22 -5.29 11.03 1.11
C GLU A 22 -4.93 9.57 1.39
N CYS A 23 -5.81 8.65 0.98
CA CYS A 23 -5.56 7.23 1.13
C CYS A 23 -4.28 6.82 0.37
N ARG A 24 -4.11 7.30 -0.86
CA ARG A 24 -2.88 7.06 -1.64
C ARG A 24 -1.64 7.59 -0.94
N GLU A 25 -1.65 8.88 -0.59
CA GLU A 25 -0.50 9.55 0.05
C GLU A 25 -0.11 8.89 1.36
N MET A 26 -1.09 8.51 2.17
CA MET A 26 -0.87 7.77 3.41
C MET A 26 -0.21 6.41 3.14
N LEU A 27 -0.61 5.68 2.09
CA LEU A 27 -0.09 4.35 1.78
C LEU A 27 1.32 4.34 1.17
N VAL A 28 1.75 5.41 0.49
CA VAL A 28 3.07 5.49 -0.18
C VAL A 28 4.23 4.99 0.72
N PRO A 29 4.46 5.54 1.93
CA PRO A 29 5.60 5.12 2.75
C PRO A 29 5.50 3.66 3.20
N HIS A 30 4.30 3.09 3.34
CA HIS A 30 4.10 1.69 3.70
C HIS A 30 4.38 0.76 2.53
N LEU A 31 3.92 1.14 1.33
CA LEU A 31 4.16 0.38 0.11
C LEU A 31 5.64 0.35 -0.24
N GLU A 32 6.33 1.49 -0.19
CA GLU A 32 7.78 1.57 -0.44
C GLU A 32 8.56 0.71 0.56
N ALA A 33 8.26 0.81 1.86
CA ALA A 33 8.95 0.01 2.87
C ALA A 33 8.70 -1.51 2.73
N LEU A 34 7.54 -1.92 2.18
CA LEU A 34 7.26 -3.31 1.88
C LEU A 34 8.04 -3.78 0.64
N LEU A 35 8.04 -2.99 -0.43
CA LEU A 35 8.80 -3.28 -1.64
C LEU A 35 10.30 -3.38 -1.36
N ASP A 36 10.84 -2.47 -0.55
CA ASP A 36 12.24 -2.49 -0.13
C ASP A 36 12.61 -3.78 0.62
N LYS A 37 11.72 -4.28 1.48
CA LYS A 37 11.92 -5.57 2.18
C LYS A 37 11.89 -6.76 1.24
N ILE A 38 10.99 -6.74 0.26
CA ILE A 38 10.86 -7.80 -0.74
C ILE A 38 12.11 -7.82 -1.63
N GLU A 39 12.55 -6.65 -2.08
CA GLU A 39 13.78 -6.49 -2.88
C GLU A 39 15.04 -6.88 -2.10
N ALA A 40 15.15 -6.50 -0.83
CA ALA A 40 16.25 -6.90 0.05
C ALA A 40 16.32 -8.43 0.27
N ALA A 41 15.19 -9.13 0.14
CA ALA A 41 15.14 -10.59 0.16
C ALA A 41 15.51 -11.25 -1.18
N GLY A 42 15.86 -10.45 -2.21
CA GLY A 42 16.32 -10.91 -3.51
C GLY A 42 15.24 -11.02 -4.59
N TRP A 43 14.01 -10.58 -4.32
CA TRP A 43 12.94 -10.58 -5.32
C TRP A 43 13.03 -9.36 -6.25
N GLU A 44 12.58 -9.52 -7.49
CA GLU A 44 12.52 -8.40 -8.43
C GLU A 44 11.35 -7.44 -8.06
N ARG A 45 11.67 -6.15 -7.90
CA ARG A 45 10.74 -5.14 -7.37
C ARG A 45 9.47 -4.98 -8.20
N ARG A 46 9.54 -5.03 -9.54
CA ARG A 46 8.35 -4.86 -10.40
C ARG A 46 7.41 -6.07 -10.34
N GLN A 47 7.95 -7.28 -10.25
CA GLN A 47 7.18 -8.50 -10.03
C GLN A 47 6.53 -8.48 -8.65
N ALA A 48 7.24 -8.03 -7.62
CA ALA A 48 6.68 -7.82 -6.29
C ALA A 48 5.50 -6.82 -6.32
N ALA A 49 5.66 -5.68 -6.98
CA ALA A 49 4.59 -4.70 -7.14
C ALA A 49 3.37 -5.29 -7.86
N SER A 50 3.58 -6.02 -8.95
CA SER A 50 2.51 -6.70 -9.70
C SER A 50 1.77 -7.74 -8.84
N ALA A 51 2.51 -8.51 -8.04
CA ALA A 51 1.93 -9.48 -7.11
C ALA A 51 1.11 -8.80 -6.01
N LEU A 52 1.58 -7.67 -5.46
CA LEU A 52 0.83 -6.89 -4.47
C LEU A 52 -0.49 -6.36 -5.06
N MET A 53 -0.47 -5.82 -6.27
CA MET A 53 -1.68 -5.37 -6.96
C MET A 53 -2.68 -6.51 -7.14
N TYR A 54 -2.21 -7.68 -7.61
CA TYR A 54 -3.04 -8.87 -7.77
C TYR A 54 -3.65 -9.33 -6.45
N LEU A 55 -2.84 -9.41 -5.38
CA LEU A 55 -3.30 -9.83 -4.06
C LEU A 55 -4.33 -8.85 -3.48
N ALA A 56 -4.13 -7.54 -3.65
CA ALA A 56 -5.09 -6.53 -3.22
C ALA A 56 -6.44 -6.70 -3.92
N ALA A 57 -6.44 -6.84 -5.25
CA ALA A 57 -7.67 -7.05 -6.02
C ALA A 57 -8.36 -8.38 -5.67
N LYS A 58 -7.61 -9.49 -5.62
CA LYS A 58 -8.15 -10.84 -5.34
C LYS A 58 -8.86 -10.95 -4.00
N ARG A 59 -8.46 -10.16 -2.99
CA ARG A 59 -9.11 -10.17 -1.66
C ARG A 59 -10.43 -9.40 -1.61
N LEU A 60 -10.71 -8.55 -2.60
CA LEU A 60 -11.96 -7.80 -2.71
C LEU A 60 -12.99 -8.50 -3.59
N THR A 61 -12.56 -9.42 -4.45
CA THR A 61 -13.47 -10.26 -5.25
C THR A 61 -13.90 -11.47 -4.43
N PRO A 62 -15.21 -11.66 -4.14
CA PRO A 62 -15.70 -12.90 -3.53
C PRO A 62 -15.45 -14.09 -4.48
N ALA A 63 -15.16 -15.25 -3.89
CA ALA A 63 -14.85 -16.49 -4.60
C ALA A 63 -16.04 -17.03 -5.40
#